data_AF-A0A6B0BM19-F1
#
_entry.id   AF-A0A6B0BM19-F1
#
_cell.length_a   1.000
_cell.length_b   1.000
_cell.length_c   1.000
_cell.angle_alpha   90.00
_cell.angle_beta   90.00
_cell.angle_gamma   90.00
#
_symmetry.space_group_name_H-M   'P 1'
#
loop_
_entity.id
_entity.type
_entity.pdbx_description
1 polymer ?
#
loop_
_entity_poly.entity_id
_entity_poly.type
_entity_poly.pdbx_seq_one_letter_code
_entity_poly.pdbx_strand_id
1 'polypeptide(L)' 'FEQMMLQHHQYIEFYDYPKMVHDFPIYPIRQSHKAIKQIAKSIDEDVTQNN' A
#
# COMPACT_ATOMS: atom_id res chain seq x y z
N PHE A 1 11.29 0.94 6.73
CA PHE A 1 9.94 1.29 7.19
C PHE A 1 9.13 0.03 7.49
N GLU A 2 8.87 -0.83 6.51
CA GLU A 2 8.14 -2.11 6.70
C GLU A 2 8.67 -2.95 7.87
N GLN A 3 9.99 -3.19 7.92
CA GLN A 3 10.64 -3.97 8.98
C GLN A 3 10.41 -3.40 10.39
N MET A 4 10.29 -2.07 10.51
CA MET A 4 10.02 -1.41 11.79
C MET A 4 8.58 -1.66 12.23
N MET A 5 7.61 -1.56 11.32
CA MET A 5 6.20 -1.81 11.61
C MET A 5 5.98 -3.26 12.03
N LEU A 6 6.63 -4.20 11.34
CA LEU A 6 6.63 -5.63 11.70
C LEU A 6 7.21 -5.87 13.10
N GLN A 7 8.33 -5.23 13.44
CA GLN A 7 8.95 -5.34 14.77
C GLN A 7 8.01 -4.86 15.89
N HIS A 8 7.19 -3.84 15.62
CA HIS A 8 6.23 -3.29 16.58
C HIS A 8 4.86 -3.98 16.54
N HIS A 9 4.71 -5.11 15.83
CA HIS A 9 3.43 -5.81 15.65
C HIS A 9 2.33 -4.90 15.08
N GLN A 10 2.73 -3.89 14.30
CA GLN A 10 1.79 -3.03 13.59
C GLN A 10 1.49 -3.63 12.23
N TYR A 11 0.21 -3.81 11.95
CA TYR A 11 -0.25 -4.26 10.65
C TYR A 11 0.17 -3.26 9.56
N ILE A 12 0.77 -3.79 8.48
CA ILE A 12 1.21 -3.01 7.32
C ILE A 12 0.99 -3.82 6.05
N GLU A 13 0.37 -3.18 5.05
CA GLU A 13 0.39 -3.67 3.67
C GLU A 13 1.40 -2.84 2.86
N PHE A 14 2.45 -3.49 2.35
CA PHE A 14 3.46 -2.83 1.51
C PHE A 14 3.36 -3.28 0.05
N TYR A 15 2.84 -2.42 -0.81
CA TYR A 15 2.70 -2.68 -2.24
C TYR A 15 3.92 -2.14 -3.00
N ASP A 16 4.97 -2.97 -3.13
CA ASP A 16 6.17 -2.61 -3.89
C ASP A 16 5.95 -2.72 -5.42
N TYR A 17 6.49 -1.74 -6.15
CA TYR A 17 6.43 -1.65 -7.61
C TYR A 17 7.87 -1.53 -8.17
N PRO A 18 8.58 -2.64 -8.40
CA PRO A 18 10.04 -2.64 -8.61
C PRO A 18 10.59 -1.82 -9.77
N LYS A 19 9.73 -1.43 -10.73
CA LYS A 19 10.13 -0.66 -11.93
C LYS A 19 9.54 0.75 -11.95
N MET A 20 8.82 1.14 -10.90
CA MET A 20 8.17 2.44 -10.86
C MET A 20 9.10 3.50 -10.30
N VAL A 21 8.97 4.70 -10.85
CA VAL A 21 9.68 5.88 -10.36
C VAL A 21 9.01 6.41 -9.09
N HIS A 22 9.70 7.31 -8.40
CA HIS A 22 9.10 8.08 -7.32
C HIS A 22 7.82 8.79 -7.80
N ASP A 23 6.81 8.82 -6.93
CA ASP A 23 5.49 9.39 -7.20
C ASP A 23 4.77 8.84 -8.45
N PHE A 24 5.09 7.62 -8.89
CA PHE A 24 4.43 7.05 -10.07
C PHE A 24 2.89 7.14 -10.09
N PRO A 25 2.15 7.07 -8.95
CA PRO A 25 0.69 7.15 -8.97
C PRO A 25 0.12 8.46 -9.52
N ILE A 26 0.90 9.54 -9.63
CA ILE A 26 0.43 10.81 -10.21
C ILE A 26 0.33 10.77 -11.75
N TYR A 27 1.04 9.84 -12.40
CA TYR A 27 1.06 9.76 -13.86
C TYR A 27 -0.14 8.97 -14.40
N PRO A 28 -0.62 9.28 -15.61
CA PRO A 28 -1.73 8.55 -16.25
C PRO A 28 -1.29 7.20 -16.86
N ILE A 29 -0.69 6.33 -16.05
CA ILE A 29 -0.21 4.99 -16.46
C ILE A 29 -1.01 3.87 -15.77
N ARG A 30 -0.96 2.64 -16.31
CA ARG A 30 -1.74 1.51 -15.79
C ARG A 30 -1.41 1.16 -14.35
N GLN A 31 -0.15 1.32 -13.94
CA GLN A 31 0.33 1.07 -12.59
C GLN A 31 -0.31 2.02 -11.59
N SER A 32 -0.48 3.29 -11.95
CA SER A 32 -1.19 4.28 -11.12
C SER A 32 -2.64 3.87 -10.89
N HIS A 33 -3.35 3.46 -11.95
CA HIS A 33 -4.71 2.94 -11.83
C HIS A 33 -4.77 1.69 -10.94
N LYS A 34 -3.74 0.83 -10.98
CA LYS A 34 -3.64 -0.34 -10.09
C LYS A 34 -3.44 0.09 -8.63
N ALA A 35 -2.57 1.05 -8.36
CA ALA A 35 -2.35 1.59 -7.03
C ALA A 35 -3.63 2.24 -6.47
N ILE A 36 -4.34 3.02 -7.27
CA ILE A 36 -5.64 3.62 -6.89
C ILE A 36 -6.65 2.54 -6.55
N LYS A 37 -6.74 1.45 -7.33
CA LYS A 37 -7.62 0.31 -7.02
C LYS A 37 -7.24 -0.41 -5.74
N GLN A 38 -5.95 -0.52 -5.41
CA GLN A 38 -5.50 -1.09 -4.15
C GLN A 38 -5.93 -0.22 -2.97
N ILE A 39 -5.72 1.10 -3.05
CA ILE A 39 -6.16 2.07 -2.03
C ILE A 39 -7.68 2.00 -1.85
N ALA A 40 -8.45 2.04 -2.94
CA ALA A 40 -9.90 1.99 -2.87
C ALA A 40 -10.43 0.67 -2.30
N LYS A 41 -9.68 -0.43 -2.45
CA LYS A 41 -10.05 -1.71 -1.86
C LYS A 41 -9.71 -1.75 -0.36
N SER A 42 -8.52 -1.29 0.02
CA SER A 42 -8.05 -1.42 1.40
C SER A 42 -8.67 -0.40 2.35
N ILE A 43 -9.19 0.73 1.85
CA ILE A 43 -9.85 1.75 2.68
C ILE A 43 -11.16 1.25 3.33
N ASP A 44 -11.82 0.26 2.71
CA ASP A 44 -13.07 -0.32 3.17
C ASP A 44 -12.86 -1.60 4.02
N GLU A 45 -11.60 -1.99 4.28
CA GLU A 45 -11.31 -3.16 5.10
C GLU A 45 -11.61 -2.88 6.57
N ASP A 46 -12.33 -3.82 7.23
CA ASP A 46 -12.63 -3.73 8.65
C ASP A 46 -11.32 -3.69 9.45
N VAL A 47 -11.14 -2.63 10.24
CA VAL A 47 -9.96 -2.46 11.10
C VAL A 47 -10.11 -3.34 12.35
N THR A 48 -9.94 -4.65 12.19
CA THR A 48 -9.80 -5.58 13.31
C THR A 48 -8.33 -5.81 13.59
N GLN A 49 -7.69 -4.86 14.28
CA GLN A 49 -6.37 -5.08 14.86
C GLN A 49 -6.52 -5.93 16.12
N ASN A 50 -6.30 -7.25 15.98
CA ASN A 50 -6.20 -8.14 17.13
C ASN A 50 -4.89 -7.84 17.86
N ASN A 51 -5.01 -7.27 19.07
CA ASN A 51 -3.91 -7.08 20.01
C ASN A 51 -3.48 -8.42 20.63
#